data_AF-A0A257LCV0-F1
#
_entry.id   AF-A0A257LCV0-F1
#
_cell.length_a   1.000
_cell.length_b   1.000
_cell.length_c   1.000
_cell.angle_alpha   90.00
_cell.angle_beta   90.00
_cell.angle_gamma   90.00
#
_symmetry.space_group_name_H-M   'P 1'
#
loop_
_entity.id
_entity.type
_entity.pdbx_description
1 polymer ?
#
loop_
_entity_poly.entity_id
_entity_poly.type
_entity_poly.pdbx_seq_one_letter_code
_entity_poly.pdbx_strand_id
1 'polypeptide(L)'
;MEYLKFDFKRSIFLIITFILMTVVGTLTHELGHYSISKILGYNASINYQSSSYWDNDFNKYLSDTYEKYENEILNNTDFPGKEEYLEKVRKYETDTFWIILAGPLETILTGTIGLLLLFVFRKKYITPQKVHLIAWATIFISLFWLRQVANLFMAVMSLLISGKPSQRGDEMRLANYLDINIWTIQIITGLIGIGVLVIVLRLLPKAILLTFLISGLVGGILGYYLWLIKFGPLIMP
;
A
#
# COMPACT_ATOMS: atom_id res chain seq x y z
N MET A 1 11.83 5.86 -35.93
CA MET A 1 10.89 4.92 -35.26
C MET A 1 11.64 3.95 -34.33
N GLU A 2 12.49 4.45 -33.42
CA GLU A 2 13.23 3.58 -32.47
C GLU A 2 12.47 3.25 -31.17
N TYR A 3 11.23 3.74 -31.03
CA TYR A 3 10.42 3.61 -29.81
C TYR A 3 9.58 2.32 -29.74
N LEU A 4 9.55 1.52 -30.80
CA LEU A 4 8.57 0.43 -31.00
C LEU A 4 9.22 -0.94 -31.18
N LYS A 5 10.31 -1.23 -30.45
CA LYS A 5 10.88 -2.58 -30.45
C LYS A 5 10.41 -3.35 -29.22
N PHE A 6 9.59 -4.36 -29.46
CA PHE A 6 9.19 -5.31 -28.42
C PHE A 6 10.19 -6.48 -28.38
N ASP A 7 10.70 -6.80 -27.19
CA ASP A 7 11.61 -7.93 -26.97
C ASP A 7 10.88 -9.00 -26.16
N PHE A 8 10.46 -10.07 -26.83
CA PHE A 8 9.68 -11.14 -26.22
C PHE A 8 10.43 -11.85 -25.08
N LYS A 9 11.74 -12.11 -25.23
CA LYS A 9 12.53 -12.79 -24.21
C LYS A 9 12.63 -11.95 -22.93
N ARG A 10 12.86 -10.64 -23.09
CA ARG A 10 12.85 -9.70 -21.95
C ARG A 10 11.45 -9.57 -21.35
N SER A 11 10.41 -9.63 -22.18
CA SER A 11 9.03 -9.49 -21.72
C SER A 11 8.62 -10.57 -20.71
N ILE A 12 9.00 -11.83 -20.95
CA ILE A 12 8.71 -12.94 -20.04
C ILE A 12 9.37 -12.72 -18.68
N PHE A 13 10.67 -12.36 -18.69
CA PHE A 13 11.40 -12.08 -17.46
C PHE A 13 10.75 -10.95 -16.65
N LEU A 14 10.39 -9.86 -17.33
CA LEU A 14 9.73 -8.72 -16.69
C LEU A 14 8.35 -9.09 -16.15
N ILE A 15 7.52 -9.83 -16.90
CA ILE A 15 6.21 -10.29 -16.44
C ILE A 15 6.33 -11.12 -15.15
N ILE A 16 7.24 -12.10 -15.13
CA ILE A 16 7.48 -12.93 -13.94
C ILE A 16 7.94 -12.05 -12.77
N THR A 17 8.82 -11.09 -13.02
CA THR A 17 9.30 -10.18 -11.97
C THR A 17 8.17 -9.30 -11.45
N PHE A 18 7.31 -8.74 -12.31
CA PHE A 18 6.14 -7.97 -11.89
C PHE A 18 5.16 -8.80 -11.06
N ILE A 19 4.92 -10.06 -11.42
CA ILE A 19 4.09 -10.99 -10.63
C ILE A 19 4.69 -11.14 -9.23
N LEU A 20 5.98 -11.46 -9.13
CA LEU A 20 6.67 -11.64 -7.85
C LEU A 20 6.68 -10.35 -7.02
N MET A 21 6.98 -9.21 -7.65
CA MET A 21 7.01 -7.92 -6.99
C MET A 21 5.62 -7.48 -6.51
N THR A 22 4.54 -7.92 -7.15
CA THR A 22 3.17 -7.68 -6.66
C THR A 22 2.93 -8.40 -5.33
N VAL A 23 3.37 -9.66 -5.22
CA VAL A 23 3.29 -10.43 -3.96
C VAL A 23 4.14 -9.77 -2.88
N VAL A 24 5.40 -9.47 -3.19
CA VAL A 24 6.33 -8.83 -2.25
C VAL A 24 5.78 -7.50 -1.77
N GLY A 25 5.36 -6.61 -2.68
CA GLY A 25 4.83 -5.29 -2.31
C GLY A 25 3.50 -5.36 -1.54
N THR A 26 2.71 -6.42 -1.72
CA THR A 26 1.52 -6.65 -0.89
C THR A 26 1.92 -7.03 0.53
N LEU A 27 2.80 -8.02 0.67
CA LEU A 27 3.22 -8.53 1.97
C LEU A 27 4.06 -7.53 2.76
N THR A 28 4.93 -6.74 2.12
CA THR A 28 5.73 -5.71 2.81
C THR A 28 4.85 -4.59 3.36
N HIS A 29 3.80 -4.20 2.62
CA HIS A 29 2.81 -3.24 3.10
C HIS A 29 2.10 -3.76 4.35
N GLU A 30 1.62 -5.01 4.33
CA GLU A 30 0.98 -5.63 5.49
C GLU A 30 1.95 -5.83 6.67
N LEU A 31 3.23 -6.10 6.38
CA LEU A 31 4.28 -6.13 7.39
C LEU A 31 4.47 -4.76 8.06
N GLY A 32 4.24 -3.65 7.35
CA GLY A 32 4.25 -2.30 7.92
C GLY A 32 3.20 -2.16 9.02
N HIS A 33 1.94 -2.49 8.72
CA HIS A 33 0.85 -2.49 9.69
C HIS A 33 1.13 -3.41 10.88
N TYR A 34 1.56 -4.64 10.61
CA TYR A 34 1.88 -5.63 11.65
C TYR A 34 2.99 -5.15 12.59
N SER A 35 4.06 -4.57 12.03
CA SER A 35 5.22 -4.13 12.82
C SER A 35 4.83 -3.03 13.80
N ILE A 36 4.08 -2.02 13.33
CA ILE A 36 3.61 -0.94 14.21
C ILE A 36 2.60 -1.45 15.22
N SER A 37 1.69 -2.35 14.83
CA SER A 37 0.73 -2.97 15.78
C SER A 37 1.46 -3.66 16.94
N LYS A 38 2.52 -4.44 16.63
CA LYS A 38 3.33 -5.12 17.65
C LYS A 38 4.13 -4.16 18.52
N ILE A 39 4.69 -3.10 17.95
CA ILE A 39 5.45 -2.08 18.69
C ILE A 39 4.53 -1.34 19.69
N LEU A 40 3.28 -1.08 19.30
CA LEU A 40 2.29 -0.44 20.16
C LEU A 40 1.68 -1.38 21.22
N GLY A 41 2.06 -2.66 21.21
CA GLY A 41 1.66 -3.64 22.22
C GLY A 41 0.43 -4.49 21.85
N TYR A 42 -0.10 -4.35 20.64
CA TYR A 42 -1.25 -5.14 20.19
C TYR A 42 -0.84 -6.56 19.79
N ASN A 43 -1.79 -7.48 19.91
CA ASN A 43 -1.71 -8.73 19.18
C ASN A 43 -2.01 -8.45 17.71
N ALA A 44 -1.26 -9.10 16.81
CA ALA A 44 -1.41 -8.88 15.39
C ALA A 44 -1.12 -10.17 14.62
N SER A 45 -1.78 -10.32 13.47
CA SER A 45 -1.56 -11.37 12.50
C SER A 45 -1.63 -10.81 11.08
N ILE A 46 -0.93 -11.46 10.15
CA ILE A 46 -0.94 -11.12 8.72
C ILE A 46 -1.59 -12.26 7.97
N ASN A 47 -2.46 -11.92 7.03
CA ASN A 47 -2.93 -12.82 5.97
C ASN A 47 -2.49 -12.30 4.60
N TYR A 48 -2.84 -13.02 3.54
CA TYR A 48 -2.38 -12.74 2.18
C TYR A 48 -2.70 -11.34 1.64
N GLN A 49 -3.69 -10.63 2.17
CA GLN A 49 -4.16 -9.33 1.64
C GLN A 49 -4.34 -8.24 2.69
N SER A 50 -4.19 -8.58 3.97
CA SER A 50 -4.51 -7.68 5.08
C SER A 50 -3.79 -8.12 6.34
N SER A 51 -3.77 -7.22 7.30
CA SER A 51 -3.29 -7.44 8.66
C SER A 51 -4.42 -7.10 9.63
N SER A 52 -4.53 -7.91 10.68
CA SER A 52 -5.49 -7.68 11.76
C SER A 52 -4.75 -7.50 13.08
N TYR A 53 -5.27 -6.60 13.91
CA TYR A 53 -4.75 -6.32 15.24
C TYR A 53 -5.88 -6.25 16.27
N TRP A 54 -5.59 -6.64 17.51
CA TRP A 54 -6.54 -6.64 18.61
C TRP A 54 -5.83 -6.56 19.97
N ASP A 55 -6.56 -6.06 20.96
CA ASP A 55 -6.17 -6.07 22.36
C ASP A 55 -7.34 -6.65 23.15
N ASN A 56 -7.16 -7.85 23.71
CA ASN A 56 -8.23 -8.57 24.41
C ASN A 56 -8.65 -7.85 25.69
N ASP A 57 -7.70 -7.25 26.41
CA ASP A 57 -7.97 -6.59 27.68
C ASP A 57 -8.69 -5.27 27.45
N PHE A 58 -8.26 -4.51 26.44
CA PHE A 58 -8.94 -3.29 26.01
C PHE A 58 -10.34 -3.57 25.45
N ASN A 59 -10.50 -4.56 24.56
CA ASN A 59 -11.80 -4.92 23.99
C ASN A 59 -12.78 -5.36 25.07
N LYS A 60 -12.31 -6.15 26.05
CA LYS A 60 -13.13 -6.55 27.20
C LYS A 60 -13.52 -5.34 28.05
N TYR A 61 -12.57 -4.46 28.37
CA TYR A 61 -12.84 -3.22 29.11
C TYR A 61 -13.90 -2.35 28.42
N LEU A 62 -13.80 -2.17 27.10
CA LEU A 62 -14.80 -1.42 26.33
C LEU A 62 -16.17 -2.07 26.39
N SER A 63 -16.26 -3.39 26.19
CA SER A 63 -17.53 -4.13 26.25
C SER A 63 -18.18 -4.00 27.63
N ASP A 64 -17.42 -4.27 28.70
CA ASP A 64 -17.90 -4.22 30.08
C ASP A 64 -18.37 -2.80 30.46
N THR A 65 -17.65 -1.76 30.00
CA THR A 65 -18.00 -0.36 30.25
C THR A 65 -19.23 0.06 29.45
N TYR A 66 -19.32 -0.35 28.18
CA TYR A 66 -20.44 -0.03 27.31
C TYR A 66 -21.73 -0.69 27.78
N GLU A 67 -21.71 -1.98 28.15
CA GLU A 67 -22.89 -2.68 28.70
C GLU A 67 -23.41 -2.03 29.98
N LYS A 68 -22.52 -1.46 30.79
CA LYS A 68 -22.88 -0.84 32.07
C LYS A 68 -23.43 0.59 31.93
N TYR A 69 -22.92 1.35 30.96
CA TYR A 69 -23.20 2.78 30.81
C TYR A 69 -23.65 3.16 29.40
N GLU A 70 -24.31 2.24 28.69
CA GLU A 70 -24.73 2.40 27.29
C GLU A 70 -25.51 3.70 27.09
N ASN A 71 -26.53 3.92 27.93
CA ASN A 71 -27.38 5.10 27.85
C ASN A 71 -26.58 6.39 28.06
N GLU A 72 -25.62 6.39 28.98
CA GLU A 72 -24.80 7.54 29.30
C GLU A 72 -23.79 7.84 28.18
N ILE A 73 -23.20 6.82 27.58
CA ILE A 73 -22.30 6.95 26.43
C ILE A 73 -23.06 7.47 25.21
N LEU A 74 -24.23 6.90 24.90
CA LEU A 74 -25.06 7.29 23.76
C LEU A 74 -25.60 8.72 23.89
N ASN A 75 -26.00 9.13 25.10
CA ASN A 75 -26.49 10.48 25.37
C ASN A 75 -25.36 11.48 25.71
N ASN A 76 -24.09 11.04 25.68
CA ASN A 76 -22.91 11.80 26.06
C ASN A 76 -23.02 12.45 27.46
N THR A 77 -23.74 11.81 28.39
CA THR A 77 -23.84 12.23 29.79
C THR A 77 -22.64 11.74 30.59
N ASP A 78 -22.50 12.19 31.84
CA ASP A 78 -21.39 11.79 32.69
C ASP A 78 -21.61 10.40 33.30
N PHE A 79 -20.53 9.64 33.55
CA PHE A 79 -20.57 8.33 34.20
C PHE A 79 -19.26 8.03 34.96
N PRO A 80 -19.29 7.17 36.00
CA PRO A 80 -18.09 6.83 36.76
C PRO A 80 -17.01 6.21 35.86
N GLY A 81 -15.86 6.89 35.75
CA GLY A 81 -14.73 6.45 34.92
C GLY A 81 -14.76 6.99 33.48
N LYS A 82 -15.62 7.96 33.16
CA LYS A 82 -15.69 8.59 31.82
C LYS A 82 -14.34 9.10 31.33
N GLU A 83 -13.55 9.75 32.19
CA GLU A 83 -12.22 10.27 31.80
C GLU A 83 -11.26 9.16 31.38
N GLU A 84 -11.20 8.06 32.15
CA GLU A 84 -10.37 6.89 31.84
C GLU A 84 -10.83 6.21 30.54
N TYR A 85 -12.14 6.07 30.36
CA TYR A 85 -12.73 5.55 29.14
C TYR A 85 -12.33 6.40 27.93
N LEU A 86 -12.50 7.72 28.02
CA LEU A 86 -12.14 8.65 26.94
C LEU A 86 -10.63 8.64 26.66
N GLU A 87 -9.79 8.52 27.68
CA GLU A 87 -8.34 8.41 27.49
C GLU A 87 -7.97 7.14 26.72
N LYS A 88 -8.53 5.99 27.11
CA LYS A 88 -8.28 4.71 26.44
C LYS A 88 -8.81 4.70 25.00
N VAL A 89 -9.99 5.27 24.75
CA VAL A 89 -10.55 5.42 23.39
C VAL A 89 -9.65 6.31 22.53
N ARG A 90 -9.24 7.50 23.02
CA ARG A 90 -8.34 8.40 22.28
C ARG A 90 -6.99 7.75 21.99
N LYS A 91 -6.45 6.98 22.93
CA LYS A 91 -5.22 6.20 22.72
C LYS A 91 -5.41 5.18 21.59
N TYR A 92 -6.49 4.40 21.64
CA TYR A 92 -6.80 3.41 20.61
C TYR A 92 -6.98 4.03 19.21
N GLU A 93 -7.65 5.19 19.12
CA GLU A 93 -7.78 5.94 17.87
C GLU A 93 -6.43 6.41 17.34
N THR A 94 -5.58 6.95 18.22
CA THR A 94 -4.22 7.40 17.87
C THR A 94 -3.36 6.22 17.39
N ASP A 95 -3.38 5.10 18.10
CA ASP A 95 -2.65 3.89 17.75
C ASP A 95 -3.13 3.34 16.40
N THR A 96 -4.45 3.29 16.19
CA THR A 96 -5.04 2.86 14.92
C THR A 96 -4.60 3.74 13.76
N PHE A 97 -4.57 5.06 13.95
CA PHE A 97 -4.05 5.98 12.94
C PHE A 97 -2.61 5.63 12.53
N TRP A 98 -1.72 5.42 13.49
CA TRP A 98 -0.33 5.03 13.22
C TRP A 98 -0.21 3.68 12.54
N ILE A 99 -1.02 2.71 12.96
CA ILE A 99 -1.07 1.38 12.34
C ILE A 99 -1.48 1.51 10.88
N ILE A 100 -2.57 2.20 10.57
CA ILE A 100 -3.04 2.38 9.18
C ILE A 100 -2.03 3.17 8.34
N LEU A 101 -1.36 4.18 8.92
CA LEU A 101 -0.35 4.96 8.20
C LEU A 101 0.88 4.12 7.84
N ALA A 102 1.21 3.11 8.65
CA ALA A 102 2.44 2.32 8.52
C ALA A 102 2.57 1.61 7.17
N GLY A 103 1.50 1.01 6.65
CA GLY A 103 1.52 0.30 5.37
C GLY A 103 1.82 1.23 4.19
N PRO A 104 1.00 2.28 3.94
CA PRO A 104 1.28 3.28 2.90
C PRO A 104 2.66 3.91 3.07
N LEU A 105 3.07 4.23 4.30
CA LEU A 105 4.38 4.83 4.56
C LEU A 105 5.54 3.86 4.23
N GLU A 106 5.41 2.56 4.53
CA GLU A 106 6.40 1.54 4.15
C GLU A 106 6.63 1.54 2.64
N THR A 107 5.56 1.43 1.86
CA THR A 107 5.67 1.37 0.40
C THR A 107 6.22 2.67 -0.20
N ILE A 108 5.83 3.82 0.36
CA ILE A 108 6.35 5.15 -0.02
C ILE A 108 7.85 5.26 0.29
N LEU A 109 8.29 4.85 1.49
CA LEU A 109 9.69 4.90 1.91
C LEU A 109 10.53 3.96 1.04
N THR A 110 10.11 2.71 0.87
CA THR A 110 10.78 1.73 0.03
C THR A 110 10.91 2.23 -1.41
N GLY A 111 9.82 2.76 -1.98
CA GLY A 111 9.81 3.38 -3.31
C GLY A 111 10.76 4.57 -3.44
N THR A 112 10.80 5.43 -2.42
CA THR A 112 11.66 6.61 -2.40
C THR A 112 13.14 6.23 -2.30
N ILE A 113 13.49 5.24 -1.47
CA ILE A 113 14.85 4.70 -1.38
C ILE A 113 15.25 4.12 -2.74
N GLY A 114 14.39 3.33 -3.38
CA GLY A 114 14.63 2.80 -4.72
C GLY A 114 14.95 3.90 -5.73
N LEU A 115 14.17 4.98 -5.71
CA LEU A 115 14.34 6.11 -6.63
C LEU A 115 15.68 6.83 -6.39
N LEU A 116 16.03 7.10 -5.13
CA LEU A 116 17.31 7.71 -4.77
C LEU A 116 18.50 6.85 -5.22
N LEU A 117 18.44 5.53 -4.95
CA LEU A 117 19.47 4.59 -5.39
C LEU A 117 19.56 4.55 -6.92
N LEU A 118 18.42 4.58 -7.62
CA LEU A 118 18.37 4.63 -9.08
C LEU A 118 19.08 5.89 -9.62
N PHE A 119 18.87 7.06 -9.02
CA PHE A 119 19.55 8.30 -9.41
C PHE A 119 21.07 8.23 -9.21
N VAL A 120 21.52 7.73 -8.05
CA VAL A 120 22.95 7.62 -7.71
C VAL A 120 23.66 6.62 -8.62
N PHE A 121 23.04 5.47 -8.85
CA PHE A 121 23.66 4.35 -9.56
C PHE A 121 23.40 4.34 -11.08
N ARG A 122 22.56 5.25 -11.59
CA ARG A 122 22.20 5.35 -13.01
C ARG A 122 23.40 5.27 -13.94
N LYS A 123 24.38 6.17 -13.77
CA LYS A 123 25.52 6.31 -14.69
C LYS A 123 26.42 5.07 -14.71
N LYS A 124 26.40 4.28 -13.63
CA LYS A 124 27.25 3.10 -13.46
C LYS A 124 26.63 1.84 -14.05
N TYR A 125 25.30 1.73 -14.08
CA TYR A 125 24.60 0.48 -14.36
C TYR A 125 23.53 0.55 -15.46
N ILE A 126 23.26 1.74 -16.02
CA ILE A 126 22.33 1.92 -17.14
C ILE A 126 23.12 2.48 -18.33
N THR A 127 23.41 1.60 -19.28
CA THR A 127 24.04 1.92 -20.57
C THR A 127 22.96 1.85 -21.66
N PRO A 128 23.03 2.63 -22.76
CA PRO A 128 22.02 2.61 -23.82
C PRO A 128 21.68 1.20 -24.36
N GLN A 129 22.61 0.25 -24.25
CA GLN A 129 22.48 -1.11 -24.76
C GLN A 129 22.12 -2.14 -23.68
N LYS A 130 22.42 -1.88 -22.39
CA LYS A 130 22.29 -2.86 -21.30
C LYS A 130 21.91 -2.21 -19.97
N VAL A 131 20.97 -2.84 -19.28
CA VAL A 131 20.58 -2.54 -17.89
C VAL A 131 21.07 -3.70 -17.01
N HIS A 132 21.93 -3.41 -16.04
CA HIS A 132 22.44 -4.43 -15.12
C HIS A 132 21.37 -4.87 -14.10
N LEU A 133 21.54 -6.05 -13.51
CA LEU A 133 20.61 -6.61 -12.52
C LEU A 133 20.39 -5.67 -11.31
N ILE A 134 21.43 -4.99 -10.84
CA ILE A 134 21.33 -4.00 -9.74
C ILE A 134 20.43 -2.83 -10.15
N ALA A 135 20.53 -2.36 -11.39
CA ALA A 135 19.66 -1.31 -11.89
C ALA A 135 18.21 -1.80 -12.00
N TRP A 136 17.98 -3.06 -12.40
CA TRP A 136 16.64 -3.64 -12.37
C TRP A 136 16.07 -3.69 -10.95
N ALA A 137 16.86 -4.13 -9.96
CA ALA A 137 16.43 -4.15 -8.57
C ALA A 137 16.02 -2.74 -8.09
N THR A 138 16.83 -1.70 -8.35
CA THR A 138 16.46 -0.33 -7.96
C THR A 138 15.26 0.21 -8.72
N ILE A 139 15.09 -0.14 -10.00
CA ILE A 139 13.87 0.18 -10.77
C ILE A 139 12.65 -0.44 -10.09
N PHE A 140 12.67 -1.74 -9.80
CA PHE A 140 11.51 -2.43 -9.19
C PHE A 140 11.23 -1.96 -7.76
N ILE A 141 12.25 -1.65 -6.97
CA ILE A 141 12.08 -1.03 -5.65
C ILE A 141 11.42 0.36 -5.81
N SER A 142 11.85 1.17 -6.79
CA SER A 142 11.23 2.48 -7.06
C SER A 142 9.74 2.38 -7.39
N LEU A 143 9.34 1.27 -8.02
CA LEU A 143 7.96 1.01 -8.44
C LEU A 143 7.03 0.66 -7.28
N PHE A 144 7.46 0.61 -6.01
CA PHE A 144 6.53 0.46 -4.88
C PHE A 144 5.51 1.60 -4.81
N TRP A 145 5.88 2.78 -5.34
CA TRP A 145 4.95 3.89 -5.59
C TRP A 145 3.76 3.54 -6.48
N LEU A 146 3.84 2.48 -7.29
CA LEU A 146 2.71 2.02 -8.11
C LEU A 146 1.50 1.61 -7.28
N ARG A 147 1.67 1.23 -5.99
CA ARG A 147 0.53 0.92 -5.12
C ARG A 147 -0.37 2.14 -4.94
N GLN A 148 0.20 3.32 -4.73
CA GLN A 148 -0.56 4.57 -4.59
C GLN A 148 -1.30 4.93 -5.88
N VAL A 149 -0.66 4.70 -7.03
CA VAL A 149 -1.29 4.89 -8.35
C VAL A 149 -2.43 3.88 -8.57
N ALA A 150 -2.22 2.62 -8.20
CA ALA A 150 -3.23 1.57 -8.30
C ALA A 150 -4.42 1.82 -7.37
N ASN A 151 -4.18 2.28 -6.14
CA ASN A 151 -5.24 2.65 -5.19
C ASN A 151 -6.10 3.78 -5.74
N LEU A 152 -5.49 4.84 -6.27
CA LEU A 152 -6.21 5.93 -6.92
C LEU A 152 -7.02 5.42 -8.13
N PHE A 153 -6.42 4.59 -8.99
CA PHE A 153 -7.10 4.01 -10.14
C PHE A 153 -8.32 3.17 -9.72
N MET A 154 -8.16 2.29 -8.73
CA MET A 154 -9.24 1.44 -8.22
C MET A 154 -10.35 2.26 -7.55
N ALA A 155 -10.01 3.34 -6.85
CA ALA A 155 -11.00 4.23 -6.25
C ALA A 155 -11.83 4.96 -7.31
N VAL A 156 -11.18 5.49 -8.35
CA VAL A 156 -11.86 6.11 -9.50
C VAL A 156 -12.73 5.10 -10.24
N MET A 157 -12.22 3.89 -10.51
CA MET A 157 -13.00 2.84 -11.17
C MET A 157 -14.21 2.40 -10.33
N SER A 158 -14.05 2.27 -9.01
CA SER A 158 -15.16 1.99 -8.09
C SER A 158 -16.22 3.10 -8.11
N LEU A 159 -15.80 4.37 -8.15
CA LEU A 159 -16.72 5.49 -8.25
C LEU A 159 -17.52 5.45 -9.56
N LEU A 160 -16.86 5.16 -10.68
CA LEU A 160 -17.51 5.11 -12.00
C LEU A 160 -18.49 3.94 -12.14
N ILE A 161 -18.17 2.79 -11.55
CA ILE A 161 -19.01 1.58 -11.68
C ILE A 161 -20.13 1.55 -10.64
N SER A 162 -19.81 1.81 -9.37
CA SER A 162 -20.71 1.62 -8.23
C SER A 162 -21.35 2.92 -7.73
N GLY A 163 -20.94 4.07 -8.26
CA GLY A 163 -21.36 5.39 -7.78
C GLY A 163 -20.82 5.76 -6.38
N LYS A 164 -20.03 4.88 -5.76
CA LYS A 164 -19.45 5.07 -4.42
C LYS A 164 -17.97 4.67 -4.41
N PRO A 165 -17.12 5.44 -3.72
CA PRO A 165 -15.73 5.08 -3.54
C PRO A 165 -15.60 3.83 -2.65
N SER A 166 -14.61 2.99 -2.95
CA SER A 166 -14.33 1.77 -2.19
C SER A 166 -13.89 2.11 -0.76
N GLN A 167 -14.58 1.55 0.25
CA GLN A 167 -14.30 1.78 1.67
C GLN A 167 -13.11 1.01 2.27
N ARG A 168 -12.37 0.28 1.44
CA ARG A 168 -11.34 -0.65 1.91
C ARG A 168 -9.91 -0.10 1.93
N GLY A 169 -9.65 1.03 1.28
CA GLY A 169 -8.28 1.57 1.16
C GLY A 169 -7.79 2.29 2.41
N ASP A 170 -6.52 2.10 2.76
CA ASP A 170 -5.87 2.74 3.91
C ASP A 170 -5.88 4.25 3.81
N GLU A 171 -5.64 4.79 2.60
CA GLU A 171 -5.67 6.24 2.35
C GLU A 171 -7.05 6.86 2.63
N MET A 172 -8.12 6.09 2.47
CA MET A 172 -9.46 6.59 2.77
C MET A 172 -9.77 6.54 4.26
N ARG A 173 -9.29 5.50 4.95
CA ARG A 173 -9.39 5.42 6.41
C ARG A 173 -8.62 6.57 7.07
N LEU A 174 -7.41 6.88 6.57
CA LEU A 174 -6.63 8.03 7.02
C LEU A 174 -7.36 9.36 6.78
N ALA A 175 -8.02 9.53 5.63
CA ALA A 175 -8.78 10.74 5.35
C ALA A 175 -9.95 10.93 6.33
N ASN A 176 -10.65 9.85 6.68
CA ASN A 176 -11.70 9.87 7.69
C ASN A 176 -11.14 10.21 9.08
N TYR A 177 -9.98 9.68 9.46
CA TYR A 177 -9.33 10.03 10.74
C TYR A 177 -8.93 11.50 10.83
N LEU A 178 -8.62 12.14 9.70
CA LEU A 178 -8.22 13.54 9.64
C LEU A 178 -9.40 14.50 9.38
N ASP A 179 -10.63 13.98 9.32
CA ASP A 179 -11.84 14.74 8.93
C ASP A 179 -11.66 15.53 7.62
N ILE A 180 -10.87 14.98 6.68
CA ILE A 180 -10.65 15.57 5.36
C ILE A 180 -11.36 14.78 4.28
N ASN A 181 -11.52 15.42 3.12
CA ASN A 181 -12.09 14.75 1.96
C ASN A 181 -11.29 13.49 1.60
N ILE A 182 -12.00 12.36 1.47
CA ILE A 182 -11.48 11.05 1.07
C ILE A 182 -10.58 11.06 -0.17
N TRP A 183 -10.82 12.01 -1.08
CA TRP A 183 -10.06 12.16 -2.32
C TRP A 183 -8.72 12.86 -2.11
N THR A 184 -8.55 13.66 -1.06
CA THR A 184 -7.37 14.50 -0.86
C THR A 184 -6.11 13.65 -0.74
N ILE A 185 -6.08 12.67 0.16
CA ILE A 185 -4.90 11.82 0.34
C ILE A 185 -4.64 10.99 -0.91
N GLN A 186 -5.67 10.33 -1.45
CA GLN A 186 -5.52 9.45 -2.62
C GLN A 186 -5.05 10.21 -3.87
N ILE A 187 -5.57 11.40 -4.14
CA ILE A 187 -5.15 12.20 -5.29
C ILE A 187 -3.72 12.67 -5.09
N ILE A 188 -3.36 13.17 -3.91
CA ILE A 188 -2.00 13.67 -3.66
C ILE A 188 -0.98 12.53 -3.79
N THR A 189 -1.18 11.41 -3.09
CA THR A 189 -0.24 10.29 -3.13
C THR A 189 -0.21 9.63 -4.51
N GLY A 190 -1.35 9.50 -5.18
CA GLY A 190 -1.46 8.97 -6.53
C GLY A 190 -0.75 9.85 -7.57
N LEU A 191 -0.89 11.18 -7.48
CA LEU A 191 -0.19 12.11 -8.37
C LEU A 191 1.34 12.07 -8.17
N ILE A 192 1.79 11.99 -6.91
CA ILE A 192 3.22 11.81 -6.62
C ILE A 192 3.71 10.48 -7.20
N GLY A 193 2.95 9.39 -7.02
CA GLY A 193 3.27 8.08 -7.59
C GLY A 193 3.35 8.09 -9.13
N ILE A 194 2.44 8.81 -9.80
CA ILE A 194 2.50 9.04 -11.25
C ILE A 194 3.77 9.82 -11.63
N GLY A 195 4.11 10.85 -10.87
CA GLY A 195 5.35 11.61 -11.05
C GLY A 195 6.59 10.73 -10.96
N VAL A 196 6.67 9.89 -9.93
CA VAL A 196 7.75 8.90 -9.76
C VAL A 196 7.80 7.92 -10.93
N LEU A 197 6.65 7.37 -11.35
CA LEU A 197 6.57 6.48 -12.50
C LEU A 197 7.11 7.16 -13.77
N VAL A 198 6.70 8.40 -14.06
CA VAL A 198 7.21 9.16 -15.22
C VAL A 198 8.72 9.36 -15.13
N ILE A 199 9.26 9.65 -13.95
CA ILE A 199 10.70 9.78 -13.73
C ILE A 199 11.40 8.45 -14.04
N VAL A 200 10.93 7.33 -13.49
CA VAL A 200 11.49 6.00 -13.73
C VAL A 200 11.47 5.66 -15.23
N LEU A 201 10.35 5.87 -15.91
CA LEU A 201 10.21 5.61 -17.34
C LEU A 201 11.15 6.47 -18.19
N ARG A 202 11.39 7.73 -17.81
CA ARG A 202 12.37 8.60 -18.49
C ARG A 202 13.82 8.14 -18.29
N LEU A 203 14.12 7.43 -17.22
CA LEU A 203 15.46 6.90 -16.94
C LEU A 203 15.76 5.61 -17.70
N LEU A 204 14.73 4.89 -18.17
CA LEU A 204 14.88 3.66 -18.93
C LEU A 204 15.34 3.93 -20.39
N PRO A 205 16.16 3.03 -20.97
CA PRO A 205 16.46 3.08 -22.41
C PRO A 205 15.18 3.01 -23.25
N LYS A 206 15.06 3.90 -24.24
CA LYS A 206 13.88 3.97 -25.14
C LYS A 206 13.56 2.65 -25.84
N ALA A 207 14.59 1.85 -26.14
CA ALA A 207 14.45 0.55 -26.80
C ALA A 207 13.74 -0.52 -25.95
N ILE A 208 13.66 -0.37 -24.62
CA ILE A 208 13.01 -1.35 -23.73
C ILE A 208 11.69 -0.85 -23.16
N LEU A 209 11.37 0.43 -23.34
CA LEU A 209 10.24 1.10 -22.71
C LEU A 209 8.90 0.41 -23.03
N LEU A 210 8.65 0.12 -24.30
CA LEU A 210 7.42 -0.56 -24.72
C LEU A 210 7.29 -1.94 -24.08
N THR A 211 8.38 -2.72 -24.11
CA THR A 211 8.42 -4.06 -23.49
C THR A 211 8.14 -3.97 -22.00
N PHE A 212 8.73 -2.99 -21.31
CA PHE A 212 8.54 -2.77 -19.89
C PHE A 212 7.10 -2.39 -19.54
N LEU A 213 6.47 -1.49 -20.30
CA LEU A 213 5.09 -1.08 -20.06
C LEU A 213 4.09 -2.21 -20.26
N ILE A 214 4.21 -2.96 -21.37
CA ILE A 214 3.33 -4.10 -21.65
C ILE A 214 3.52 -5.20 -20.60
N SER A 215 4.78 -5.52 -20.26
CA SER A 215 5.08 -6.50 -19.22
C SER A 215 4.60 -6.05 -17.84
N GLY A 216 4.65 -4.76 -17.53
CA GLY A 216 4.14 -4.19 -16.28
C GLY A 216 2.64 -4.32 -16.16
N LEU A 217 1.90 -4.00 -17.23
CA LEU A 217 0.45 -4.14 -17.26
C LEU A 217 0.03 -5.61 -17.15
N VAL A 218 0.58 -6.48 -17.99
CA VAL A 218 0.25 -7.91 -17.99
C VAL A 218 0.68 -8.58 -16.68
N GLY A 219 1.92 -8.35 -16.25
CA GLY A 219 2.47 -8.92 -15.03
C GLY A 219 1.80 -8.40 -13.75
N GLY A 220 1.42 -7.12 -13.71
CA GLY A 220 0.68 -6.55 -12.57
C GLY A 220 -0.73 -7.13 -12.44
N ILE A 221 -1.48 -7.22 -13.54
CA ILE A 221 -2.83 -7.82 -13.54
C ILE A 221 -2.76 -9.30 -13.17
N LEU A 222 -1.83 -10.06 -13.78
CA LEU A 222 -1.62 -11.46 -13.44
C LEU A 222 -1.14 -11.62 -12.00
N GLY A 223 -0.26 -10.76 -11.51
CA GLY A 223 0.21 -10.77 -10.12
C GLY A 223 -0.93 -10.58 -9.14
N TYR A 224 -1.76 -9.57 -9.38
CA TYR A 224 -2.97 -9.31 -8.59
C TYR A 224 -3.90 -10.53 -8.57
N TYR A 225 -4.21 -11.10 -9.75
CA TYR A 225 -5.10 -12.25 -9.86
C TYR A 225 -4.51 -13.51 -9.18
N LEU A 226 -3.26 -13.83 -9.49
CA LEU A 226 -2.60 -15.02 -8.96
C LEU A 226 -2.43 -14.94 -7.44
N TRP A 227 -2.10 -13.76 -6.90
CA TRP A 227 -1.92 -13.60 -5.46
C TRP A 227 -3.25 -13.45 -4.74
N LEU A 228 -4.03 -12.40 -5.00
CA LEU A 228 -5.17 -12.05 -4.17
C LEU A 228 -6.39 -12.95 -4.39
N ILE A 229 -6.52 -13.59 -5.57
CA ILE A 229 -7.70 -14.40 -5.88
C ILE A 229 -7.38 -15.90 -5.78
N LYS A 230 -6.22 -16.34 -6.29
CA LYS A 230 -5.96 -17.78 -6.46
C LYS A 230 -5.09 -18.40 -5.36
N PHE A 231 -3.87 -17.89 -5.15
CA PHE A 231 -2.86 -18.57 -4.33
C PHE A 231 -2.72 -17.99 -2.92
N GLY A 232 -2.85 -16.68 -2.75
CA GLY A 232 -2.77 -16.01 -1.45
C GLY A 232 -3.71 -16.63 -0.41
N PRO A 233 -5.02 -16.79 -0.69
CA PRO A 233 -5.96 -17.43 0.23
C PRO A 233 -5.60 -18.87 0.61
N LEU A 234 -4.86 -19.59 -0.24
CA LEU A 234 -4.44 -20.98 0.01
C LEU A 234 -3.15 -21.05 0.82
N ILE A 235 -2.22 -20.12 0.58
CA ILE A 235 -0.88 -20.13 1.18
C ILE A 235 -0.89 -19.45 2.56
N MET A 236 -1.65 -18.36 2.69
CA MET A 236 -1.66 -17.53 3.90
C MET A 236 -3.09 -17.04 4.18
N PRO A 237 -4.01 -17.95 4.56
CA PRO A 237 -5.41 -17.63 4.82
C PRO A 237 -5.60 -16.60 5.94
#